data_AF-A0A510PI31-F1
#
_entry.id   AF-A0A510PI31-F1
#
_cell.length_a   1.000
_cell.length_b   1.000
_cell.length_c   1.000
_cell.angle_alpha   90.00
_cell.angle_beta   90.00
_cell.angle_gamma   90.00
#
_symmetry.space_group_name_H-M   'P 1'
#
loop_
_entity.id
_entity.type
_entity.pdbx_description
1 polymer ?
#
loop_
_entity_poly.entity_id
_entity_poly.type
_entity_poly.pdbx_seq_one_letter_code
_entity_poly.pdbx_strand_id
1 'polypeptide(L)'
;MSYPAIYSFWQKQESNSSELVIAQDKMLKQRILLYIESSKKIMTDIDLKLQSVLEDAADVIVWGTGQLAMKLLAETSLAKANIVAFVDGNPINQGSVISGITVLSPHQIQLREMRQPIIVTSILSQEAIYNAIQKMALPNQVILLR
;
A
#
# COMPACT_ATOMS: atom_id res chain seq x y z
N MET A 1 -4.75 11.52 -11.37
CA MET A 1 -5.95 10.93 -10.75
C MET A 1 -6.69 12.01 -9.98
N SER A 2 -8.01 12.13 -10.14
CA SER A 2 -8.85 12.95 -9.27
C SER A 2 -9.14 12.15 -7.99
N TYR A 3 -8.89 12.76 -6.83
CA TYR A 3 -9.35 12.20 -5.57
C TYR A 3 -10.85 12.47 -5.42
N PRO A 4 -11.62 11.56 -4.80
CA PRO A 4 -13.00 11.88 -4.41
C PRO A 4 -12.95 13.02 -3.39
N ALA A 5 -13.33 14.21 -3.82
CA ALA A 5 -13.38 15.40 -2.99
C ALA A 5 -14.80 15.97 -3.04
N ILE A 6 -15.33 16.33 -1.88
CA ILE A 6 -16.58 17.09 -1.78
C ILE A 6 -16.20 18.55 -1.61
N TYR A 7 -16.47 19.36 -2.63
CA TYR A 7 -16.36 20.81 -2.55
C TYR A 7 -17.74 21.37 -2.26
N SER A 8 -17.87 22.15 -1.18
CA SER A 8 -19.14 22.77 -0.81
C SER A 8 -18.92 24.21 -0.33
N PHE A 9 -19.85 25.08 -0.69
CA PHE A 9 -19.97 26.43 -0.16
C PHE A 9 -21.31 26.52 0.56
N TRP A 10 -21.31 27.06 1.77
CA TRP A 10 -22.49 27.14 2.63
C TRP A 10 -22.81 28.61 2.93
N GLN A 11 -24.09 28.95 2.90
CA GLN A 11 -24.60 30.25 3.35
C GLN A 11 -25.36 30.05 4.66
N LYS A 12 -25.07 30.88 5.66
CA LYS A 12 -25.80 30.88 6.93
C LYS A 12 -27.24 31.34 6.69
N GLN A 13 -28.21 30.48 6.89
CA GLN A 13 -29.63 30.86 6.96
C GLN A 13 -29.99 31.28 8.39
N GLU A 14 -30.77 32.35 8.54
CA GLU A 14 -31.46 32.65 9.80
C GLU A 14 -32.58 31.62 9.99
N SER A 15 -32.55 30.94 11.13
CA SER A 15 -33.36 29.76 11.44
C SER A 15 -34.85 30.13 11.54
N ASN A 16 -35.65 29.80 10.52
CA ASN A 16 -36.98 29.29 10.79
C ASN A 16 -36.79 27.79 11.00
N SER A 17 -36.81 27.37 12.26
CA SER A 17 -36.64 26.00 12.72
C SER A 17 -37.76 25.11 12.20
N SER A 18 -37.70 24.74 10.92
CA SER A 18 -38.21 23.45 10.49
C SER A 18 -37.32 22.41 11.18
N GLU A 19 -37.89 21.66 12.13
CA GLU A 19 -37.20 20.56 12.80
C GLU A 19 -36.52 19.68 11.74
N LEU A 20 -35.19 19.74 11.67
CA LEU A 20 -34.42 18.86 10.81
C LEU A 20 -34.64 17.45 11.34
N VAL A 21 -35.49 16.68 10.66
CA VAL A 21 -35.72 15.28 10.98
C VAL A 21 -34.45 14.51 10.62
N ILE A 22 -33.60 14.28 11.61
CA ILE A 22 -32.42 13.41 11.46
C ILE A 22 -32.93 11.98 11.31
N ALA A 23 -32.91 11.46 10.08
CA ALA A 23 -33.26 10.08 9.79
C ALA A 23 -32.03 9.18 9.88
N GLN A 24 -32.18 8.02 10.52
CA GLN A 24 -31.13 7.00 10.55
C GLN A 24 -30.90 6.42 9.14
N ASP A 25 -29.64 6.34 8.72
CA ASP A 25 -29.25 5.57 7.54
C ASP A 25 -29.38 4.07 7.82
N LYS A 26 -30.39 3.44 7.20
CA LYS A 26 -30.66 2.01 7.34
C LYS A 26 -29.76 1.13 6.48
N MET A 27 -29.06 1.70 5.49
CA MET A 27 -28.17 0.98 4.57
C MET A 27 -26.71 0.99 5.01
N LEU A 28 -26.28 2.01 5.76
CA LEU A 28 -24.87 2.19 6.14
C LEU A 28 -24.24 0.94 6.75
N LYS A 29 -24.94 0.30 7.70
CA LYS A 29 -24.44 -0.92 8.36
C LYS A 29 -24.17 -2.03 7.34
N GLN A 30 -25.10 -2.29 6.43
CA GLN A 30 -24.96 -3.32 5.41
C GLN A 30 -23.83 -2.98 4.44
N ARG A 31 -23.72 -1.71 4.01
CA ARG A 31 -22.65 -1.24 3.11
C ARG A 31 -21.27 -1.39 3.73
N ILE A 32 -21.11 -1.08 5.03
CA ILE A 32 -19.85 -1.27 5.77
C ILE A 32 -19.49 -2.76 5.83
N LEU A 33 -20.45 -3.64 6.13
CA LEU A 33 -20.20 -5.08 6.17
C LEU A 33 -19.77 -5.63 4.81
N LEU A 34 -20.42 -5.22 3.72
CA LEU A 34 -20.03 -5.59 2.35
C LEU A 34 -18.62 -5.09 2.01
N TYR A 35 -18.25 -3.88 2.44
CA TYR A 35 -16.90 -3.35 2.27
C TYR A 35 -15.87 -4.20 3.02
N ILE A 36 -16.15 -4.58 4.28
CA ILE A 36 -15.26 -5.42 5.08
C ILE A 36 -15.05 -6.78 4.39
N GLU A 37 -16.12 -7.41 3.91
CA GLU A 37 -16.03 -8.69 3.19
C GLU A 37 -15.21 -8.57 1.90
N SER A 38 -15.47 -7.54 1.10
CA SER A 38 -14.73 -7.26 -0.12
C SER A 38 -13.25 -6.98 0.16
N SER A 39 -12.97 -6.22 1.23
CA SER A 39 -11.60 -5.91 1.67
C SER A 39 -10.86 -7.16 2.13
N LYS A 40 -11.51 -8.06 2.86
CA LYS A 40 -10.93 -9.35 3.28
C LYS A 40 -10.58 -10.21 2.07
N LYS A 41 -11.48 -10.33 1.09
CA LYS A 41 -11.22 -11.09 -0.13
C LYS A 41 -9.99 -10.56 -0.88
N ILE A 42 -9.89 -9.25 -1.05
CA ILE A 42 -8.73 -8.61 -1.67
C ILE A 42 -7.43 -8.96 -0.91
N MET A 43 -7.45 -8.92 0.43
CA MET A 43 -6.27 -9.26 1.23
C MET A 43 -5.90 -10.73 1.10
N THR A 44 -6.88 -11.64 1.04
CA THR A 44 -6.65 -13.07 0.79
C THR A 44 -6.03 -13.31 -0.58
N ASP A 45 -6.53 -12.67 -1.63
CA ASP A 45 -5.99 -12.82 -2.99
C ASP A 45 -4.53 -12.30 -3.07
N ILE A 46 -4.23 -11.20 -2.37
CA ILE A 46 -2.86 -10.67 -2.26
C ILE A 46 -1.97 -11.65 -1.49
N ASP A 47 -2.44 -12.21 -0.38
CA ASP A 47 -1.64 -13.15 0.42
C ASP A 47 -1.33 -14.44 -0.33
N LEU A 48 -2.30 -14.99 -1.08
CA LEU A 48 -2.06 -16.15 -1.95
C LEU A 48 -0.96 -15.87 -2.99
N LYS A 49 -0.96 -14.67 -3.58
CA LYS A 49 0.09 -14.26 -4.51
C LYS A 49 1.45 -14.11 -3.82
N LEU A 50 1.47 -13.55 -2.62
CA LEU A 50 2.68 -13.43 -1.81
C LEU A 50 3.25 -14.80 -1.46
N GLN A 51 2.41 -15.75 -1.03
CA GLN A 51 2.84 -17.11 -0.70
C GLN A 51 3.55 -17.78 -1.89
N SER A 52 2.96 -17.72 -3.09
CA SER A 52 3.59 -18.25 -4.30
C SER A 52 4.96 -17.62 -4.58
N VAL A 53 5.12 -16.31 -4.39
CA VAL A 53 6.40 -15.63 -4.63
C VAL A 53 7.44 -16.01 -3.57
N LEU A 54 7.01 -16.15 -2.31
CA LEU A 54 7.87 -16.46 -1.18
C LEU A 54 8.28 -17.95 -1.14
N GLU A 55 7.54 -18.83 -1.81
CA GLU A 55 7.96 -20.22 -2.04
C GLU A 55 9.16 -20.29 -3.00
N ASP A 56 9.18 -19.44 -4.03
CA ASP A 56 10.23 -19.40 -5.05
C ASP A 56 11.45 -18.57 -4.65
N ALA A 57 11.29 -17.63 -3.71
CA ALA A 57 12.35 -16.70 -3.29
C ALA A 57 12.46 -16.61 -1.77
N ALA A 58 13.61 -17.07 -1.26
CA ALA A 58 13.93 -17.00 0.17
C ALA A 58 14.06 -15.54 0.68
N ASP A 59 14.60 -14.65 -0.16
CA ASP A 59 14.90 -13.25 0.20
C ASP A 59 14.18 -12.29 -0.74
N VAL A 60 13.58 -11.23 -0.19
CA VAL A 60 12.82 -10.25 -0.97
C VAL A 60 13.14 -8.80 -0.57
N ILE A 61 12.95 -7.89 -1.52
CA ILE A 61 12.97 -6.44 -1.30
C ILE A 61 11.53 -5.94 -1.31
N VAL A 62 11.18 -5.08 -0.36
CA VAL A 62 9.86 -4.43 -0.31
C VAL A 62 10.00 -2.97 -0.73
N TRP A 63 9.34 -2.58 -1.82
CA TRP A 63 9.37 -1.21 -2.33
C TRP A 63 8.04 -0.49 -2.14
N GLY A 64 8.08 0.54 -1.30
CA GLY A 64 6.96 1.37 -0.87
C GLY A 64 6.61 1.08 0.57
N THR A 65 6.95 1.97 1.50
CA THR A 65 6.85 1.75 2.95
C THR A 65 5.57 2.32 3.57
N GLY A 66 4.54 2.53 2.74
CA GLY A 66 3.28 3.13 3.16
C GLY A 66 2.32 2.17 3.87
N GLN A 67 1.06 2.60 3.98
CA GLN A 67 0.02 1.87 4.72
C GLN A 67 -0.21 0.43 4.21
N LEU A 68 -0.12 0.20 2.89
CA LEU A 68 -0.27 -1.16 2.36
C LEU A 68 0.86 -2.07 2.88
N ALA A 69 2.12 -1.61 2.85
CA ALA A 69 3.23 -2.40 3.38
C ALA A 69 3.04 -2.73 4.86
N MET A 70 2.66 -1.75 5.68
CA MET A 70 2.41 -1.98 7.11
C MET A 70 1.31 -3.00 7.34
N LYS A 71 0.23 -2.93 6.56
CA LYS A 71 -0.87 -3.89 6.63
C LYS A 71 -0.42 -5.31 6.24
N LEU A 72 0.35 -5.44 5.15
CA LEU A 72 0.85 -6.75 4.70
C LEU A 72 1.82 -7.36 5.72
N LEU A 73 2.72 -6.56 6.30
CA LEU A 73 3.63 -7.00 7.37
C LEU A 73 2.90 -7.43 8.65
N ALA A 74 1.67 -6.95 8.87
CA ALA A 74 0.89 -7.33 10.05
C ALA A 74 -0.04 -8.52 9.79
N GLU A 75 -0.60 -8.63 8.58
CA GLU A 75 -1.75 -9.50 8.32
C GLU A 75 -1.48 -10.64 7.32
N THR A 76 -0.30 -10.70 6.67
CA THR A 76 -0.04 -11.66 5.59
C THR A 76 1.27 -12.44 5.75
N SER A 77 1.53 -13.37 4.82
CA SER A 77 2.77 -14.14 4.71
C SER A 77 4.03 -13.29 4.60
N LEU A 78 3.91 -12.02 4.16
CA LEU A 78 5.03 -11.07 4.10
C LEU A 78 5.66 -10.83 5.48
N ALA A 79 4.90 -10.95 6.56
CA ALA A 79 5.40 -10.85 7.94
C ALA A 79 6.50 -11.88 8.27
N LYS A 80 6.49 -13.02 7.56
CA LYS A 80 7.41 -14.14 7.77
C LYS A 80 8.52 -14.21 6.71
N ALA A 81 8.44 -13.35 5.70
CA ALA A 81 9.43 -13.29 4.63
C ALA A 81 10.77 -12.79 5.15
N ASN A 82 11.87 -13.26 4.58
CA ASN A 82 13.17 -12.66 4.83
C ASN A 82 13.31 -11.38 3.98
N ILE A 83 12.96 -10.24 4.58
CA ILE A 83 13.05 -8.94 3.91
C ILE A 83 14.47 -8.42 4.06
N VAL A 84 15.22 -8.35 2.95
CA VAL A 84 16.63 -7.89 2.98
C VAL A 84 16.75 -6.37 2.86
N ALA A 85 15.73 -5.70 2.35
CA ALA A 85 15.65 -4.25 2.33
C ALA A 85 14.21 -3.75 2.19
N PHE A 86 13.94 -2.63 2.85
CA PHE A 86 12.83 -1.74 2.51
C PHE A 86 13.35 -0.61 1.64
N VAL A 87 12.53 -0.16 0.68
CA VAL A 87 12.89 0.90 -0.26
C VAL A 87 11.74 1.88 -0.36
N ASP A 88 12.05 3.18 -0.35
CA ASP A 88 11.05 4.19 -0.63
C ASP A 88 11.60 5.34 -1.47
N GLY A 89 10.82 5.80 -2.44
CA GLY A 89 11.15 6.96 -3.26
C GLY A 89 10.97 8.28 -2.51
N ASN A 90 10.16 8.31 -1.46
CA ASN A 90 9.96 9.49 -0.62
C ASN A 90 11.16 9.66 0.33
N PRO A 91 11.94 10.76 0.22
CA PRO A 91 13.08 11.02 1.10
C PRO A 91 12.74 11.04 2.59
N ILE A 92 11.50 11.38 2.96
CA ILE A 92 11.05 11.40 4.36
C ILE A 92 11.13 10.02 4.99
N ASN A 93 10.90 8.95 4.21
CA ASN A 93 10.89 7.59 4.71
C ASN A 93 12.30 6.98 4.75
N GLN A 94 13.26 7.51 3.99
CA GLN A 94 14.61 6.98 3.87
C GLN A 94 15.38 7.16 5.19
N GLY A 95 16.19 6.15 5.56
CA GLY A 95 16.93 6.14 6.83
C GLY A 95 16.10 5.76 8.05
N SER A 96 14.77 5.72 7.94
CA SER A 96 13.91 5.14 8.98
C SER A 96 14.14 3.62 9.08
N VAL A 97 13.64 3.01 10.16
CA VAL A 97 13.83 1.57 10.44
C VAL A 97 12.46 0.90 10.55
N ILE A 98 12.29 -0.18 9.79
CA ILE A 98 11.10 -1.04 9.82
C ILE A 98 11.58 -2.44 10.16
N SER A 99 11.08 -3.01 11.27
CA SER A 99 11.47 -4.35 11.74
C SER A 99 13.00 -4.55 11.85
N GLY A 100 13.73 -3.51 12.26
CA GLY A 100 15.20 -3.54 12.37
C GLY A 100 15.96 -3.32 11.06
N ILE A 101 15.28 -3.16 9.93
CA ILE A 101 15.87 -2.95 8.61
C ILE A 101 15.73 -1.48 8.19
N THR A 102 16.84 -0.86 7.78
CA THR A 102 16.84 0.53 7.31
C THR A 102 16.16 0.67 5.95
N VAL A 103 15.30 1.67 5.81
CA VAL A 103 14.68 2.03 4.54
C VAL A 103 15.70 2.72 3.64
N LEU A 104 15.93 2.13 2.48
CA LEU A 104 16.88 2.58 1.47
C LEU A 104 16.23 3.51 0.45
N SER A 105 17.05 4.35 -0.18
CA SER A 105 16.68 5.02 -1.40
C SER A 105 16.78 4.08 -2.60
N PRO A 106 16.06 4.34 -3.71
CA PRO A 106 16.15 3.53 -4.93
C PRO A 106 17.59 3.33 -5.42
N HIS A 107 18.42 4.38 -5.38
CA HIS A 107 19.81 4.32 -5.85
C HIS A 107 20.69 3.41 -4.99
N GLN A 108 20.39 3.28 -3.70
CA GLN A 108 21.16 2.40 -2.82
C GLN A 108 21.00 0.92 -3.18
N ILE A 109 19.85 0.50 -3.73
CA ILE A 109 19.69 -0.87 -4.24
C ILE A 109 20.69 -1.12 -5.38
N GLN A 110 20.77 -0.19 -6.32
CA GLN A 110 21.64 -0.30 -7.49
C GLN A 110 23.12 -0.31 -7.08
N LEU A 111 23.53 0.60 -6.19
CA LEU A 111 24.90 0.68 -5.67
C LEU A 111 25.32 -0.57 -4.88
N ARG A 112 24.36 -1.23 -4.22
CA ARG A 112 24.59 -2.47 -3.46
C ARG A 112 24.42 -3.73 -4.32
N GLU A 113 24.14 -3.57 -5.62
CA GLU A 113 23.94 -4.64 -6.59
C GLU A 113 22.91 -5.70 -6.13
N MET A 114 21.88 -5.27 -5.40
CA MET A 114 20.88 -6.20 -4.86
C MET A 114 20.02 -6.78 -5.99
N ARG A 115 19.86 -8.11 -6.01
CA ARG A 115 19.19 -8.84 -7.11
C ARG A 115 17.91 -9.57 -6.69
N GLN A 116 17.59 -9.52 -5.40
CA GLN A 116 16.40 -10.16 -4.85
C GLN A 116 15.13 -9.61 -5.52
N PRO A 117 14.07 -10.41 -5.67
CA PRO A 117 12.82 -9.93 -6.23
C PRO A 117 12.24 -8.73 -5.45
N ILE A 118 11.64 -7.79 -6.16
CA ILE A 118 11.06 -6.57 -5.61
C ILE A 118 9.55 -6.72 -5.55
N ILE A 119 9.00 -6.72 -4.35
CA ILE A 119 7.55 -6.66 -4.10
C ILE A 119 7.14 -5.20 -3.98
N VAL A 120 6.28 -4.74 -4.88
CA VAL A 120 5.76 -3.36 -4.86
C VAL A 120 4.53 -3.29 -3.95
N THR A 121 4.68 -2.59 -2.82
CA THR A 121 3.67 -2.47 -1.77
C THR A 121 3.03 -1.08 -1.73
N SER A 122 2.68 -0.56 -2.91
CA SER A 122 1.93 0.70 -3.08
C SER A 122 0.83 0.54 -4.11
N ILE A 123 -0.38 1.00 -3.78
CA ILE A 123 -1.51 0.99 -4.73
C ILE A 123 -1.45 2.21 -5.65
N LEU A 124 -1.33 3.41 -5.08
CA LEU A 124 -1.41 4.66 -5.83
C LEU A 124 -0.15 4.94 -6.65
N SER A 125 1.01 4.47 -6.18
CA SER A 125 2.30 4.73 -6.82
C SER A 125 2.85 3.50 -7.54
N GLN A 126 2.07 2.43 -7.72
CA GLN A 126 2.52 1.17 -8.33
C GLN A 126 3.22 1.42 -9.67
N GLU A 127 2.54 2.12 -10.59
CA GLU A 127 3.08 2.43 -11.92
C GLU A 127 4.31 3.32 -11.86
N ALA A 128 4.33 4.31 -10.97
CA ALA A 128 5.48 5.20 -10.80
C ALA A 128 6.71 4.44 -10.29
N ILE A 129 6.52 3.52 -9.34
CA ILE A 129 7.58 2.64 -8.82
C ILE A 129 8.07 1.71 -9.92
N TYR A 130 7.16 1.03 -10.62
CA TYR A 130 7.52 0.14 -11.73
C TYR A 130 8.34 0.88 -12.79
N ASN A 131 7.88 2.06 -13.23
CA ASN A 131 8.60 2.88 -14.19
C ASN A 131 9.96 3.36 -13.68
N ALA A 132 10.09 3.65 -12.37
CA ALA A 132 11.38 4.00 -11.78
C ALA A 132 12.36 2.81 -11.83
N ILE A 133 11.91 1.61 -11.46
CA ILE A 133 12.71 0.38 -11.55
C ILE A 133 13.22 0.15 -12.98
N GLN A 134 12.33 0.29 -13.98
CA GLN A 134 12.69 0.14 -15.39
C GLN A 134 13.68 1.21 -15.86
N LYS A 135 13.46 2.48 -15.50
CA LYS A 135 14.38 3.59 -15.85
C LYS A 135 15.77 3.42 -15.25
N MET A 136 15.85 2.83 -14.06
CA MET A 136 17.11 2.51 -13.39
C MET A 136 17.78 1.26 -13.96
N ALA A 137 17.13 0.55 -14.90
CA ALA A 137 17.58 -0.71 -15.49
C ALA A 137 17.93 -1.77 -14.43
N LEU A 138 17.15 -1.82 -13.34
CA LEU A 138 17.35 -2.81 -12.29
C LEU A 138 17.00 -4.21 -12.82
N PRO A 139 17.86 -5.23 -12.62
CA PRO A 139 17.65 -6.57 -13.16
C PRO A 139 16.66 -7.41 -12.34
N ASN A 140 16.13 -6.86 -11.25
CA ASN A 140 15.28 -7.56 -10.31
C ASN A 140 13.95 -7.95 -10.95
N GLN A 141 13.45 -9.15 -10.63
CA GLN A 141 12.07 -9.52 -10.91
C GLN A 141 11.14 -8.60 -10.10
N VAL A 142 10.14 -8.02 -10.77
CA VAL A 142 9.19 -7.11 -10.12
C VAL A 142 7.84 -7.81 -9.92
N ILE A 143 7.37 -7.83 -8.68
CA ILE A 143 6.10 -8.40 -8.27
C ILE A 143 5.14 -7.27 -7.94
N LEU A 144 4.08 -7.17 -8.74
CA LEU A 144 2.96 -6.28 -8.50
C LEU A 144 1.84 -7.06 -7.82
N LEU A 145 1.26 -6.54 -6.74
CA LEU A 145 0.24 -7.25 -5.95
C LEU A 145 -1.20 -7.04 -6.45
N ARG A 146 -1.38 -6.15 -7.44
CA ARG A 146 -2.61 -5.96 -8.20
C ARG A 146 -2.30 -5.89 -9.69
#